data_AF-A0A1G0NNJ4-F1
#
_entry.id   AF-A0A1G0NNJ4-F1
#
_cell.length_a   1.000
_cell.length_b   1.000
_cell.length_c   1.000
_cell.angle_alpha   90.00
_cell.angle_beta   90.00
_cell.angle_gamma   90.00
#
_symmetry.space_group_name_H-M   'P 1'
#
loop_
_entity.id
_entity.type
_entity.pdbx_description
1 polymer ?
#
loop_
_entity_poly.entity_id
_entity_poly.type
_entity_poly.pdbx_seq_one_letter_code
_entity_poly.pdbx_strand_id
1 'polypeptide(L)'
;MSNLPENPSAPTAYGTQPQAGYLKRLAKEKGFADVDAALASLQLSPPLSIEQASAVIDKLTKLPGATESGAKEVERKPRQRFLTARHLLQIHKGERSVPEDIDPDAVEVIQRLAALRDVQTVLGGLTAQKGVNAGGPILVQQLIEYFGSAEAVASTFQVSLETVKGWGAELPQKREFEAQVRTRGYVCARC
;
A
#
# COMPACT_ATOMS: atom_id res chain seq x y z
N MET A 1 40.42 1.76 -9.99
CA MET A 1 39.10 2.41 -10.12
C MET A 1 38.82 3.13 -8.83
N SER A 2 39.20 4.41 -8.75
CA SER A 2 39.03 5.23 -7.56
C SER A 2 37.90 6.22 -7.82
N ASN A 3 36.74 5.99 -7.21
CA ASN A 3 35.68 6.99 -7.14
C ASN A 3 36.13 8.09 -6.18
N LEU A 4 36.75 9.13 -6.72
CA LEU A 4 36.93 10.38 -6.01
C LEU A 4 35.56 11.04 -5.83
N PRO A 5 35.21 11.55 -4.64
CA PRO A 5 34.00 12.35 -4.46
C PRO A 5 34.11 13.60 -5.33
N GLU A 6 33.11 13.81 -6.21
CA GLU A 6 32.99 15.03 -7.01
C GLU A 6 33.07 16.25 -6.09
N ASN A 7 34.03 17.11 -6.36
CA ASN A 7 34.30 18.30 -5.56
C ASN A 7 33.11 19.27 -5.74
N PRO A 8 32.34 19.60 -4.68
CA PRO A 8 31.12 20.42 -4.78
C PRO A 8 31.37 21.87 -5.25
N SER A 9 32.65 22.25 -5.36
CA SER A 9 33.12 23.54 -5.85
C SER A 9 33.52 23.55 -7.33
N ALA A 10 33.27 22.46 -8.08
CA ALA A 10 33.57 22.44 -9.50
C ALA A 10 32.75 23.54 -10.23
N PRO A 11 33.41 24.47 -10.94
CA PRO A 11 32.71 25.50 -11.70
C PRO A 11 31.94 24.84 -12.86
N THR A 12 30.68 25.18 -12.96
CA THR A 12 29.76 24.81 -14.05
C THR A 12 29.46 26.04 -14.89
N ALA A 13 28.75 25.86 -16.01
CA ALA A 13 28.25 26.99 -16.83
C ALA A 13 27.31 27.95 -16.06
N TYR A 14 26.84 27.57 -14.87
CA TYR A 14 25.87 28.31 -14.06
C TYR A 14 26.34 28.58 -12.63
N GLY A 15 27.64 28.80 -12.43
CA GLY A 15 28.26 28.95 -11.10
C GLY A 15 28.68 27.60 -10.52
N THR A 16 28.42 27.34 -9.24
CA THR A 16 28.76 26.07 -8.58
C THR A 16 27.74 24.96 -8.87
N GLN A 17 28.12 23.70 -8.69
CA GLN A 17 27.21 22.55 -8.87
C GLN A 17 25.91 22.66 -8.04
N PRO A 18 25.92 23.13 -6.77
CA PRO A 18 24.70 23.41 -6.02
C PRO A 18 23.84 24.53 -6.62
N GLN A 19 24.46 25.62 -7.10
CA GLN A 19 23.75 26.74 -7.73
C GLN A 19 23.07 26.30 -9.04
N ALA A 20 23.75 25.52 -9.86
CA ALA A 20 23.17 24.95 -11.08
C ALA A 20 21.96 24.04 -10.78
N GLY A 21 22.07 23.21 -9.73
CA GLY A 21 20.97 22.36 -9.26
C GLY A 21 19.77 23.18 -8.75
N TYR A 22 20.03 24.27 -8.05
CA TYR A 22 18.99 25.17 -7.53
C TYR A 22 18.31 25.97 -8.66
N LEU A 23 19.08 26.53 -9.59
CA LEU A 23 18.57 27.24 -10.78
C LEU A 23 17.65 26.34 -11.62
N LYS A 24 18.00 25.07 -11.81
CA LYS A 24 17.16 24.11 -12.54
C LYS A 24 15.81 23.88 -11.86
N ARG A 25 15.79 23.85 -10.52
CA ARG A 25 14.55 23.72 -9.74
C ARG A 25 13.72 25.00 -9.82
N LEU A 26 14.35 26.15 -9.63
CA LEU A 26 13.70 27.46 -9.64
C LEU A 26 13.13 27.81 -11.02
N ALA A 27 13.85 27.53 -12.10
CA ALA A 27 13.37 27.68 -13.47
C ALA A 27 12.09 26.88 -13.70
N LYS A 28 12.06 25.62 -13.24
CA LYS A 28 10.89 24.76 -13.31
C LYS A 28 9.72 25.26 -12.46
N GLU A 29 9.99 25.74 -11.24
CA GLU A 29 8.97 26.32 -10.35
C GLU A 29 8.35 27.58 -10.94
N LYS A 30 9.15 28.39 -11.65
CA LYS A 30 8.70 29.61 -12.31
C LYS A 30 8.10 29.38 -13.71
N GLY A 31 8.02 28.12 -14.16
CA GLY A 31 7.35 27.72 -15.40
C GLY A 31 8.21 27.79 -16.66
N PHE A 32 9.53 27.95 -16.54
CA PHE A 32 10.45 27.91 -17.67
C PHE A 32 10.75 26.47 -18.09
N ALA A 33 11.00 26.26 -19.39
CA ALA A 33 11.31 24.95 -19.96
C ALA A 33 12.65 24.40 -19.43
N ASP A 34 13.66 25.27 -19.32
CA ASP A 34 14.99 24.98 -18.82
C ASP A 34 15.63 26.25 -18.21
N VAL A 35 16.87 26.11 -17.72
CA VAL A 35 17.62 27.21 -17.12
C VAL A 35 17.96 28.28 -18.16
N ASP A 36 18.25 27.89 -19.40
CA ASP A 36 18.58 28.81 -20.48
C ASP A 36 17.39 29.70 -20.85
N ALA A 37 16.17 29.17 -20.86
CA ALA A 37 14.94 29.94 -21.05
C ALA A 37 14.70 30.94 -19.90
N ALA A 38 15.00 30.54 -18.66
CA ALA A 38 14.92 31.43 -17.50
C ALA A 38 15.97 32.56 -17.59
N LEU A 39 17.19 32.25 -18.04
CA LEU A 39 18.24 33.23 -18.25
C LEU A 39 17.94 34.18 -19.42
N ALA A 40 17.39 33.66 -20.51
CA ALA A 40 16.94 34.47 -21.65
C ALA A 40 15.87 35.49 -21.24
N SER A 41 14.96 35.12 -20.32
CA SER A 41 13.97 36.05 -19.76
C SER A 41 14.60 37.19 -18.95
N LEU A 42 15.78 36.94 -18.38
CA LEU A 42 16.60 37.92 -17.66
C LEU A 42 17.66 38.58 -18.54
N GLN A 43 17.65 38.31 -19.86
CA GLN A 43 18.64 38.78 -20.84
C GLN A 43 20.08 38.43 -20.46
N LEU A 44 20.26 37.24 -19.86
CA LEU A 44 21.56 36.70 -19.49
C LEU A 44 21.86 35.46 -20.31
N SER A 45 23.13 35.27 -20.64
CA SER A 45 23.62 34.09 -21.34
C SER A 45 24.72 33.42 -20.51
N PRO A 46 24.78 32.09 -20.49
CA PRO A 46 25.92 31.39 -19.89
C PRO A 46 27.22 31.69 -20.66
N PRO A 47 28.40 31.56 -20.03
CA PRO A 47 28.60 31.08 -18.66
C PRO A 47 28.42 32.17 -17.60
N LEU A 48 27.79 31.82 -16.47
CA LEU A 48 27.63 32.71 -15.32
C LEU A 48 28.74 32.47 -14.29
N SER A 49 29.30 33.56 -13.78
CA SER A 49 30.13 33.52 -12.57
C SER A 49 29.30 33.15 -11.34
N ILE A 50 29.96 32.73 -10.26
CA ILE A 50 29.31 32.34 -8.99
C ILE A 50 28.45 33.48 -8.42
N GLU A 51 28.93 34.72 -8.51
CA GLU A 51 28.20 35.91 -8.05
C GLU A 51 26.99 36.23 -8.94
N GLN A 52 27.15 36.10 -10.25
CA GLN A 52 26.06 36.26 -11.21
C GLN A 52 24.99 35.18 -11.03
N ALA A 53 25.37 33.93 -10.75
CA ALA A 53 24.44 32.84 -10.49
C ALA A 53 23.59 33.11 -9.22
N SER A 54 24.21 33.58 -8.13
CA SER A 54 23.46 34.00 -6.93
C SER A 54 22.53 35.18 -7.20
N ALA A 55 22.98 36.19 -7.94
CA ALA A 55 22.15 37.34 -8.31
C ALA A 55 20.97 36.94 -9.21
N VAL A 56 21.15 35.98 -10.11
CA VAL A 56 20.09 35.41 -10.93
C VAL A 56 19.09 34.66 -10.07
N ILE A 57 19.57 33.85 -9.12
CA ILE A 57 18.71 33.12 -8.17
C ILE A 57 17.82 34.13 -7.42
N ASP A 58 18.40 35.20 -6.87
CA ASP A 58 17.64 36.22 -6.15
C ASP A 58 16.61 36.93 -7.04
N LYS A 59 16.99 37.25 -8.28
CA LYS A 59 16.08 37.87 -9.26
C LYS A 59 14.94 36.93 -9.65
N LEU A 60 15.23 35.68 -9.99
CA LEU A 60 14.23 34.67 -10.34
C LEU A 60 13.29 34.38 -9.16
N THR A 61 13.80 34.39 -7.94
CA THR A 61 12.97 34.18 -6.73
C THR A 61 11.97 35.33 -6.56
N LYS A 62 12.40 36.57 -6.81
CA LYS A 62 11.60 37.80 -6.71
C LYS A 62 10.66 38.07 -7.88
N LEU A 63 10.87 37.45 -9.04
CA LEU A 63 9.92 37.57 -10.15
C LEU A 63 8.57 36.98 -9.73
N PRO A 64 7.45 37.71 -9.89
CA PRO A 64 6.12 37.14 -9.71
C PRO A 64 6.03 35.95 -10.66
N GLY A 65 5.72 34.77 -10.13
CA GLY A 65 5.63 33.57 -10.95
C GLY A 65 4.61 33.80 -12.06
N ALA A 66 4.82 33.17 -13.23
CA ALA A 66 3.85 33.15 -14.33
C ALA A 66 2.52 32.46 -14.00
N THR A 67 2.16 32.39 -12.71
CA THR A 67 0.88 31.89 -12.21
C THR A 67 -0.21 32.95 -12.16
N GLU A 68 0.09 34.24 -12.37
CA GLU A 68 -0.93 35.32 -12.28
C GLU A 68 -1.40 35.93 -13.62
N SER A 69 -0.89 35.51 -14.78
CA SER A 69 -1.48 35.93 -16.06
C SER A 69 -1.21 34.93 -17.16
N GLY A 70 -2.26 34.22 -17.56
CA GLY A 70 -2.24 33.35 -18.73
C GLY A 70 -2.09 31.86 -18.43
N ALA A 71 -2.71 31.36 -17.35
CA ALA A 71 -2.98 29.93 -17.23
C ALA A 71 -3.85 29.49 -18.42
N LYS A 72 -3.21 29.04 -19.50
CA LYS A 72 -3.77 27.90 -20.23
C LYS A 72 -3.87 26.83 -19.17
N GLU A 73 -5.09 26.61 -18.71
CA GLU A 73 -5.50 25.47 -17.92
C GLU A 73 -5.18 24.23 -18.76
N VAL A 74 -3.90 23.83 -18.72
CA VAL A 74 -3.53 22.48 -19.05
C VAL A 74 -4.22 21.70 -17.95
N GLU A 75 -5.38 21.12 -18.28
CA GLU A 75 -6.01 20.04 -17.53
C GLU A 75 -4.91 19.04 -17.19
N ARG A 76 -4.27 19.24 -16.04
CA ARG A 76 -3.39 18.27 -15.45
C ARG A 76 -4.37 17.22 -14.98
N LYS A 77 -4.62 16.21 -15.84
CA LYS A 77 -5.28 14.98 -15.42
C LYS A 77 -4.74 14.64 -14.02
N PRO A 78 -5.61 14.51 -13.00
CA PRO A 78 -5.16 14.31 -11.64
C PRO A 78 -4.17 13.16 -11.65
N ARG A 79 -2.99 13.37 -11.06
CA ARG A 79 -1.96 12.33 -11.01
C ARG A 79 -2.52 11.21 -10.14
N GLN A 80 -3.12 10.22 -10.79
CA GLN A 80 -3.63 9.03 -10.14
C GLN A 80 -2.50 8.43 -9.30
N ARG A 81 -2.73 8.38 -7.99
CA ARG A 81 -1.75 7.83 -7.06
C ARG A 81 -1.87 6.32 -7.08
N PHE A 82 -0.84 5.65 -7.58
CA PHE A 82 -0.68 4.22 -7.40
C PHE A 82 -0.50 3.90 -5.92
N LEU A 83 -1.40 3.07 -5.37
CA LEU A 83 -1.31 2.59 -4.00
C LEU A 83 -0.48 1.30 -3.96
N THR A 84 0.41 1.20 -2.96
CA THR A 84 1.12 -0.05 -2.69
C THR A 84 0.21 -1.00 -1.91
N ALA A 85 0.53 -2.30 -1.92
CA ALA A 85 -0.20 -3.30 -1.12
C ALA A 85 -0.28 -2.92 0.37
N ARG A 86 0.79 -2.32 0.93
CA ARG A 86 0.81 -1.85 2.31
C ARG A 86 -0.19 -0.71 2.55
N HIS A 87 -0.33 0.22 1.60
CA HIS A 87 -1.32 1.30 1.70
C HIS A 87 -2.75 0.77 1.65
N LEU A 88 -3.03 -0.21 0.79
CA LEU A 88 -4.35 -0.84 0.69
C LEU A 88 -4.73 -1.55 2.01
N LEU A 89 -3.78 -2.24 2.64
CA LEU A 89 -3.99 -2.87 3.95
C LEU A 89 -4.26 -1.84 5.06
N GLN A 90 -3.54 -0.72 5.08
CA GLN A 90 -3.76 0.35 6.08
C GLN A 90 -5.13 1.00 5.91
N ILE A 91 -5.54 1.24 4.66
CA ILE A 91 -6.88 1.75 4.33
C ILE A 91 -7.95 0.76 4.79
N HIS A 92 -7.78 -0.53 4.49
CA HIS A 92 -8.70 -1.59 4.91
C HIS A 92 -8.85 -1.67 6.44
N LYS A 93 -7.73 -1.52 7.19
CA LYS A 93 -7.72 -1.49 8.65
C LYS A 93 -8.28 -0.19 9.26
N GLY A 94 -8.60 0.81 8.44
CA GLY A 94 -9.04 2.13 8.91
C GLY A 94 -7.93 2.99 9.49
N GLU A 95 -6.66 2.59 9.35
CA GLU A 95 -5.50 3.35 9.81
C GLU A 95 -5.20 4.54 8.89
N ARG A 96 -5.77 4.56 7.69
CA ARG A 96 -5.56 5.59 6.66
C ARG A 96 -6.82 5.85 5.85
N SER A 97 -7.09 7.12 5.54
CA SER A 97 -8.17 7.51 4.64
C SER A 97 -7.86 7.17 3.18
N VAL A 98 -8.92 6.90 2.40
CA VAL A 98 -8.83 6.71 0.95
C VAL A 98 -8.50 8.07 0.32
N PRO A 99 -7.41 8.21 -0.46
CA PRO A 99 -7.14 9.44 -1.19
C PRO A 99 -8.22 9.71 -2.25
N GLU A 100 -8.50 10.97 -2.54
CA GLU A 100 -9.51 11.36 -3.54
C GLU A 100 -9.08 11.04 -4.98
N ASP A 101 -7.76 11.07 -5.24
CA ASP A 101 -7.16 10.84 -6.57
C ASP A 101 -6.53 9.44 -6.70
N ILE A 102 -7.31 8.37 -6.56
CA ILE A 102 -6.83 6.99 -6.74
C ILE A 102 -7.13 6.43 -8.12
N ASP A 103 -6.29 5.49 -8.53
CA ASP A 103 -6.46 4.71 -9.74
C ASP A 103 -7.73 3.83 -9.67
N PRO A 104 -8.53 3.71 -10.76
CA PRO A 104 -9.76 2.92 -10.79
C PRO A 104 -9.57 1.45 -10.36
N ASP A 105 -8.45 0.83 -10.70
CA ASP A 105 -8.19 -0.57 -10.32
C ASP A 105 -7.94 -0.66 -8.81
N ALA A 106 -7.33 0.36 -8.22
CA ALA A 106 -7.16 0.43 -6.77
C ALA A 106 -8.50 0.65 -6.04
N VAL A 107 -9.45 1.39 -6.64
CA VAL A 107 -10.83 1.52 -6.13
C VAL A 107 -11.48 0.15 -6.07
N GLU A 108 -11.41 -0.63 -7.16
CA GLU A 108 -12.01 -1.97 -7.22
C GLU A 108 -11.42 -2.89 -6.15
N VAL A 109 -10.10 -2.84 -5.93
CA VAL A 109 -9.44 -3.62 -4.87
C VAL A 109 -9.90 -3.18 -3.48
N ILE A 110 -10.03 -1.88 -3.21
CA ILE A 110 -10.53 -1.37 -1.92
C ILE A 110 -11.97 -1.83 -1.69
N GLN A 111 -12.83 -1.76 -2.70
CA GLN A 111 -14.22 -2.22 -2.61
C GLN A 111 -14.31 -3.72 -2.34
N ARG A 112 -13.50 -4.54 -3.01
CA ARG A 112 -13.43 -5.98 -2.73
C ARG A 112 -12.92 -6.29 -1.32
N LEU A 113 -11.93 -5.53 -0.84
CA LEU A 113 -11.43 -5.65 0.54
C LEU A 113 -12.48 -5.24 1.57
N ALA A 114 -13.28 -4.21 1.29
CA ALA A 114 -14.41 -3.81 2.12
C ALA A 114 -15.50 -4.90 2.13
N ALA A 115 -15.86 -5.44 0.96
CA ALA A 115 -16.81 -6.55 0.87
C ALA A 115 -16.33 -7.79 1.64
N LEU A 116 -15.03 -8.10 1.60
CA LEU A 116 -14.46 -9.19 2.41
C LEU A 116 -14.55 -8.91 3.91
N ARG A 117 -14.37 -7.64 4.34
CA ARG A 117 -14.56 -7.25 5.74
C ARG A 117 -16.03 -7.40 6.15
N ASP A 118 -16.95 -6.99 5.30
CA ASP A 118 -18.39 -7.10 5.58
C ASP A 118 -18.81 -8.57 5.64
N VAL A 119 -18.29 -9.40 4.73
CA VAL A 119 -18.44 -10.87 4.79
C VAL A 119 -17.82 -11.44 6.06
N GLN A 120 -16.63 -11.01 6.48
CA GLN A 120 -16.04 -11.41 7.76
C GLN A 120 -16.87 -10.95 8.97
N THR A 121 -17.53 -9.80 8.87
CA THR A 121 -18.37 -9.24 9.93
C THR A 121 -19.70 -10.00 10.02
N VAL A 122 -20.32 -10.32 8.87
CA VAL A 122 -21.53 -11.14 8.75
C VAL A 122 -21.27 -12.60 9.13
N LEU A 123 -20.07 -13.12 8.83
CA LEU A 123 -19.60 -14.43 9.28
C LEU A 123 -19.10 -14.43 10.73
N GLY A 124 -19.17 -13.28 11.43
CA GLY A 124 -18.75 -13.16 12.82
C GLY A 124 -17.24 -13.24 13.00
N GLY A 125 -16.53 -12.14 12.73
CA GLY A 125 -15.19 -11.88 13.25
C GLY A 125 -14.25 -13.08 13.31
N LEU A 126 -13.64 -13.45 12.18
CA LEU A 126 -12.42 -14.27 12.15
C LEU A 126 -11.21 -13.50 12.73
N THR A 127 -11.38 -12.81 13.87
CA THR A 127 -10.39 -13.01 14.94
C THR A 127 -10.30 -14.52 15.13
N ALA A 128 -9.10 -15.07 15.26
CA ALA A 128 -8.92 -16.48 15.61
C ALA A 128 -9.62 -16.75 16.96
N GLN A 129 -10.94 -16.96 16.93
CA GLN A 129 -11.66 -17.60 18.00
C GLN A 129 -11.04 -18.98 18.02
N LYS A 130 -10.12 -19.14 18.96
CA LYS A 130 -9.67 -20.46 19.36
C LYS A 130 -10.98 -21.16 19.74
N GLY A 131 -11.44 -22.09 18.92
CA GLY A 131 -12.70 -22.82 19.13
C GLY A 131 -12.73 -23.47 20.51
N VAL A 132 -13.73 -24.28 20.84
CA VAL A 132 -13.81 -24.92 22.16
C VAL A 132 -12.56 -25.74 22.54
N ASN A 133 -11.75 -26.14 21.54
CA ASN A 133 -10.46 -26.80 21.70
C ASN A 133 -9.27 -25.85 22.00
N ALA A 134 -9.48 -24.54 22.11
CA ALA A 134 -8.48 -23.51 22.41
C ALA A 134 -7.21 -23.54 21.50
N GLY A 135 -7.30 -24.12 20.30
CA GLY A 135 -6.15 -24.34 19.40
C GLY A 135 -5.33 -25.61 19.69
N GLY A 136 -5.78 -26.46 20.61
CA GLY A 136 -5.27 -27.82 20.84
C GLY A 136 -5.91 -28.87 19.91
N PRO A 137 -5.67 -30.17 20.13
CA PRO A 137 -6.31 -31.24 19.35
C PRO A 137 -7.83 -31.16 19.40
N ILE A 138 -8.50 -31.43 18.28
CA ILE A 138 -9.96 -31.49 18.23
C ILE A 138 -10.41 -32.85 18.79
N LEU A 139 -11.20 -32.84 19.86
CA LEU A 139 -11.72 -34.08 20.44
C LEU A 139 -12.94 -34.55 19.65
N VAL A 140 -13.06 -35.87 19.41
CA VAL A 140 -14.24 -36.46 18.75
C VAL A 140 -15.51 -36.15 19.55
N GLN A 141 -15.40 -36.13 20.89
CA GLN A 141 -16.49 -35.76 21.78
C GLN A 141 -17.04 -34.35 21.51
N GLN A 142 -16.19 -33.37 21.20
CA GLN A 142 -16.63 -32.01 20.87
C GLN A 142 -17.44 -31.98 19.57
N LEU A 143 -17.09 -32.83 18.61
CA LEU A 143 -17.86 -32.98 17.38
C LEU A 143 -19.22 -33.63 17.66
N ILE A 144 -19.26 -34.64 18.53
CA ILE A 144 -20.50 -35.28 18.95
C ILE A 144 -21.40 -34.27 19.69
N GLU A 145 -20.86 -33.44 20.57
CA GLU A 145 -21.61 -32.38 21.25
C GLU A 145 -22.20 -31.36 20.27
N TYR A 146 -21.44 -30.98 19.24
CA TYR A 146 -21.90 -30.03 18.23
C TYR A 146 -22.94 -30.61 17.27
N PHE A 147 -22.72 -31.82 16.76
CA PHE A 147 -23.60 -32.47 15.77
C PHE A 147 -24.72 -33.32 16.40
N GLY A 148 -24.68 -33.54 17.72
CA GLY A 148 -25.68 -34.27 18.50
C GLY A 148 -25.43 -35.77 18.63
N SER A 149 -24.74 -36.41 17.67
CA SER A 149 -24.44 -37.86 17.75
C SER A 149 -23.24 -38.27 16.89
N ALA A 150 -22.69 -39.46 17.15
CA ALA A 150 -21.60 -40.02 16.34
C ALA A 150 -22.05 -40.37 14.91
N GLU A 151 -23.31 -40.74 14.71
CA GLU A 151 -23.92 -40.96 13.39
C GLU A 151 -24.02 -39.66 12.60
N ALA A 152 -24.39 -38.56 13.27
CA ALA A 152 -24.43 -37.23 12.65
C ALA A 152 -23.01 -36.78 12.23
N VAL A 153 -21.99 -37.06 13.05
CA VAL A 153 -20.58 -36.86 12.67
C VAL A 153 -20.22 -37.71 11.45
N ALA A 154 -20.52 -39.01 11.47
CA ALA A 154 -20.22 -39.91 10.36
C ALA A 154 -20.85 -39.44 9.04
N SER A 155 -22.14 -39.09 9.08
CA SER A 155 -22.88 -38.54 7.93
C SER A 155 -22.27 -37.24 7.44
N THR A 156 -21.93 -36.33 8.37
CA THR A 156 -21.35 -35.04 8.04
C THR A 156 -19.97 -35.20 7.39
N PHE A 157 -19.17 -36.15 7.86
CA PHE A 157 -17.84 -36.48 7.33
C PHE A 157 -17.81 -37.44 6.16
N GLN A 158 -18.98 -37.92 5.72
CA GLN A 158 -19.12 -38.91 4.64
C GLN A 158 -18.25 -40.15 4.88
N VAL A 159 -18.21 -40.61 6.14
CA VAL A 159 -17.47 -41.80 6.57
C VAL A 159 -18.41 -42.77 7.26
N SER A 160 -17.97 -44.03 7.44
CA SER A 160 -18.74 -44.99 8.24
C SER A 160 -18.68 -44.65 9.73
N LEU A 161 -19.70 -45.08 10.48
CA LEU A 161 -19.71 -44.96 11.95
C LEU A 161 -18.51 -45.66 12.59
N GLU A 162 -18.06 -46.78 12.02
CA GLU A 162 -16.85 -47.48 12.47
C GLU A 162 -15.59 -46.64 12.28
N THR A 163 -15.52 -45.84 11.22
CA THR A 163 -14.39 -44.91 11.01
C THR A 163 -14.34 -43.84 12.10
N VAL A 164 -15.50 -43.28 12.48
CA VAL A 164 -15.58 -42.28 13.56
C VAL A 164 -15.16 -42.90 14.90
N LYS A 165 -15.64 -44.12 15.21
CA LYS A 165 -15.21 -44.86 16.40
C LYS A 165 -13.71 -45.19 16.36
N GLY A 166 -13.17 -45.44 15.18
CA GLY A 166 -11.75 -45.72 14.93
C GLY A 166 -10.83 -44.51 15.07
N TRP A 167 -11.36 -43.28 15.12
CA TRP A 167 -10.55 -42.09 15.41
C TRP A 167 -10.06 -42.03 16.87
N GLY A 168 -10.72 -42.75 17.78
CA GLY A 168 -10.38 -42.72 19.20
C GLY A 168 -10.86 -41.42 19.86
N ALA A 169 -10.02 -40.83 20.71
CA ALA A 169 -10.37 -39.61 21.44
C ALA A 169 -10.23 -38.33 20.60
N GLU A 170 -9.28 -38.32 19.66
CA GLU A 170 -8.90 -37.14 18.88
C GLU A 170 -9.21 -37.33 17.40
N LEU A 171 -9.64 -36.24 16.75
CA LEU A 171 -9.83 -36.22 15.32
C LEU A 171 -8.45 -36.33 14.62
N PRO A 172 -8.31 -37.15 13.56
CA PRO A 172 -7.08 -37.21 12.79
C PRO A 172 -6.72 -35.83 12.20
N GLN A 173 -5.45 -35.44 12.30
CA GLN A 173 -4.97 -34.11 11.91
C GLN A 173 -5.35 -33.73 10.46
N LYS A 174 -5.35 -34.70 9.54
CA LYS A 174 -5.74 -34.51 8.13
C LYS A 174 -7.19 -34.02 7.94
N ARG A 175 -8.04 -34.14 8.96
CA ARG A 175 -9.46 -33.75 8.94
C ARG A 175 -9.76 -32.51 9.80
N GLU A 176 -8.78 -31.93 10.48
CA GLU A 176 -9.01 -30.80 11.39
C GLU A 176 -9.55 -29.56 10.66
N PHE A 177 -9.03 -29.24 9.48
CA PHE A 177 -9.52 -28.12 8.68
C PHE A 177 -10.97 -28.38 8.19
N GLU A 178 -11.26 -29.61 7.75
CA GLU A 178 -12.60 -30.03 7.37
C GLU A 178 -13.58 -29.87 8.55
N ALA A 179 -13.17 -30.24 9.76
CA ALA A 179 -13.97 -30.08 10.97
C ALA A 179 -14.22 -28.60 11.31
N GLN A 180 -13.22 -27.74 11.23
CA GLN A 180 -13.38 -26.31 11.45
C GLN A 180 -14.42 -25.69 10.49
N VAL A 181 -14.35 -26.06 9.21
CA VAL A 181 -15.31 -25.55 8.19
C VAL A 181 -16.73 -26.05 8.50
N ARG A 182 -16.90 -27.34 8.76
CA ARG A 182 -18.25 -27.92 8.96
C ARG A 182 -18.90 -27.53 10.28
N THR A 183 -18.10 -27.19 11.29
CA THR A 183 -18.59 -26.69 12.59
C THR A 183 -18.64 -25.16 12.65
N ARG A 184 -18.40 -24.47 11.52
CA ARG A 184 -18.42 -23.00 11.41
C ARG A 184 -17.54 -22.31 12.47
N GLY A 185 -16.40 -22.91 12.80
CA GLY A 185 -15.46 -22.37 13.79
C GLY A 185 -15.75 -22.73 15.25
N TYR A 186 -16.77 -23.55 15.55
CA TYR A 186 -16.97 -24.07 16.92
C TYR A 186 -15.73 -24.83 17.42
N VAL A 187 -15.09 -25.63 16.56
CA VAL A 187 -13.72 -26.11 16.75
C VAL A 187 -12.78 -25.48 15.72
N CYS A 188 -11.50 -25.38 16.06
CA CYS A 188 -10.48 -24.76 15.21
C CYS A 188 -9.33 -25.73 14.93
N ALA A 189 -8.85 -25.79 13.68
CA ALA A 189 -7.70 -26.60 13.33
C ALA A 189 -6.42 -26.06 13.99
N ARG A 190 -5.48 -26.96 14.29
CA ARG A 190 -4.18 -26.53 14.84
C ARG A 190 -3.39 -25.77 13.76
N CYS A 191 -2.78 -24.66 14.16
CA CYS A 191 -1.87 -23.87 13.33
C CYS A 191 -0.48 -24.49 13.26
#